data_AF-A0A6L5F3R6-F1
#
_entry.id   AF-A0A6L5F3R6-F1
#
_cell.length_a   1.000
_cell.length_b   1.000
_cell.length_c   1.000
_cell.angle_alpha   90.00
_cell.angle_beta   90.00
_cell.angle_gamma   90.00
#
_symmetry.space_group_name_H-M   'P 1'
#
loop_
_entity.id
_entity.type
_entity.pdbx_description
1 polymer ?
#
loop_
_entity_poly.entity_id
_entity_poly.type
_entity_poly.pdbx_seq_one_letter_code
_entity_poly.pdbx_strand_id
1 'polypeptide(L)'
;MTASAATLGASVALLLRVDAEGTLATQIGGWPAPFGITLVADRLSTILLVVAGLLALAVLVYALGQMTEQQERLSFHPVYLVLIAGICASFLTGDLFNL
;
A
#
# COMPACT_ATOMS: atom_id res chain seq x y z
N MET A 1 -5.05 12.99 3.52
CA MET A 1 -6.20 12.41 2.79
C MET A 1 -5.86 12.03 1.36
N THR A 2 -5.23 12.94 0.61
CA THR A 2 -4.84 12.71 -0.80
C THR A 2 -4.05 11.43 -1.02
N ALA A 3 -3.01 11.19 -0.20
CA ALA A 3 -2.19 9.98 -0.30
C ALA A 3 -3.01 8.70 -0.10
N SER A 4 -3.77 8.58 0.99
CA SER A 4 -4.60 7.39 1.26
C SER A 4 -5.66 7.14 0.18
N ALA A 5 -6.27 8.20 -0.35
CA ALA A 5 -7.22 8.09 -1.45
C ALA A 5 -6.55 7.65 -2.75
N ALA A 6 -5.36 8.18 -3.06
CA ALA A 6 -4.57 7.76 -4.21
C ALA A 6 -4.12 6.30 -4.09
N THR A 7 -3.68 5.87 -2.91
CA THR A 7 -3.34 4.46 -2.63
C THR A 7 -4.54 3.56 -2.88
N LEU A 8 -5.72 3.91 -2.35
CA LEU A 8 -6.94 3.12 -2.60
C LEU A 8 -7.28 3.05 -4.09
N GLY A 9 -7.22 4.19 -4.81
CA GLY A 9 -7.46 4.23 -6.25
C GLY A 9 -6.48 3.36 -7.04
N ALA A 10 -5.19 3.41 -6.68
CA ALA A 10 -4.15 2.56 -7.27
C ALA A 10 -4.37 1.07 -6.96
N SER A 11 -4.76 0.71 -5.73
CA SER A 11 -5.08 -0.66 -5.35
C SER A 11 -6.25 -1.22 -6.17
N VAL A 12 -7.31 -0.43 -6.37
CA VAL A 12 -8.46 -0.82 -7.19
C VAL A 12 -8.05 -0.97 -8.66
N ALA A 13 -7.25 -0.05 -9.19
CA ALA A 13 -6.75 -0.15 -10.56
C ALA A 13 -5.89 -1.40 -10.77
N LEU A 14 -5.01 -1.74 -9.81
CA LEU A 14 -4.21 -2.97 -9.85
C LEU A 14 -5.10 -4.22 -9.79
N LEU A 15 -6.11 -4.25 -8.92
CA LEU A 15 -7.05 -5.37 -8.85
C LEU A 15 -7.74 -5.61 -10.18
N LEU A 16 -8.26 -4.55 -10.83
CA LEU A 16 -8.91 -4.67 -12.14
C LEU A 16 -7.96 -5.18 -13.22
N ARG A 17 -6.69 -4.74 -13.21
CA ARG A 17 -5.69 -5.23 -14.16
C ARG A 17 -5.32 -6.68 -13.91
N VAL A 18 -5.11 -7.08 -12.66
CA VAL A 18 -4.76 -8.46 -12.31
C VAL A 18 -5.91 -9.42 -12.59
N ASP A 19 -7.15 -8.97 -12.45
CA ASP A 19 -8.31 -9.79 -12.79
C ASP A 19 -8.41 -10.05 -14.30
N ALA A 20 -8.11 -9.04 -15.12
CA ALA A 20 -8.16 -9.13 -16.58
C ALA A 20 -6.93 -9.80 -17.23
N GLU A 21 -5.72 -9.48 -16.75
CA GLU A 21 -4.44 -9.86 -17.37
C GLU A 21 -3.73 -11.01 -16.64
N GLY A 22 -4.16 -11.36 -15.42
CA GLY A 22 -3.48 -12.32 -14.54
C GLY A 22 -2.42 -11.66 -13.65
N THR A 23 -1.60 -12.48 -12.99
CA THR A 23 -0.58 -12.00 -12.04
C THR A 23 0.45 -11.09 -12.71
N LEU A 24 0.68 -9.91 -12.14
CA LEU A 24 1.68 -8.95 -12.62
C LEU A 24 2.92 -9.03 -11.73
N ALA A 25 4.11 -9.15 -12.33
CA ALA A 25 5.37 -9.15 -11.61
C ALA A 25 6.35 -8.15 -12.24
N THR A 26 7.04 -7.38 -11.41
CA THR A 26 8.05 -6.41 -11.86
C THR A 26 9.29 -6.44 -10.97
N GLN A 27 10.45 -6.23 -11.58
CA GLN A 27 11.72 -6.11 -10.86
C GLN A 27 11.99 -4.64 -10.54
N ILE A 28 12.22 -4.33 -9.27
CA ILE A 28 12.62 -3.01 -8.82
C ILE A 28 14.15 -2.90 -8.89
N GLY A 29 14.63 -1.74 -9.35
CA GLY A 29 16.04 -1.39 -9.34
C GLY A 29 16.84 -1.79 -10.58
N GLY A 30 16.19 -2.35 -11.61
CA GLY A 30 16.85 -2.68 -12.89
C GLY A 30 17.76 -3.91 -12.86
N TRP A 31 17.81 -4.61 -11.72
CA TRP A 31 18.53 -5.87 -11.59
C TRP A 31 17.64 -7.04 -12.03
N PRO A 32 18.14 -7.94 -12.89
CA PRO A 32 17.37 -9.12 -13.27
C PRO A 32 17.21 -10.06 -12.06
N ALA A 33 16.11 -10.82 -12.04
CA ALA A 33 15.94 -11.93 -11.11
C ALA A 33 17.12 -12.91 -11.20
N PRO A 34 17.59 -13.53 -10.09
CA PRO A 34 16.98 -13.60 -8.76
C PRO A 34 17.50 -12.58 -7.72
N PHE A 35 18.40 -11.67 -8.11
CA PHE A 35 19.05 -10.74 -7.16
C PHE A 35 18.30 -9.42 -6.97
N GLY A 36 17.30 -9.14 -7.81
CA GLY A 36 16.44 -7.95 -7.73
C GLY A 36 15.27 -8.12 -6.75
N ILE A 37 14.72 -6.98 -6.30
CA ILE A 37 13.50 -6.96 -5.48
C ILE A 37 12.32 -7.18 -6.41
N THR A 38 11.62 -8.30 -6.23
CA THR A 38 10.46 -8.63 -7.07
C THR A 38 9.19 -8.14 -6.40
N LEU A 39 8.43 -7.26 -7.07
CA LEU A 39 7.05 -7.00 -6.67
C LEU A 39 6.12 -7.88 -7.48
N VAL A 40 5.24 -8.59 -6.78
CA VAL A 40 4.22 -9.48 -7.34
C VAL A 40 2.85 -8.99 -6.90
N ALA A 41 2.02 -8.63 -7.87
CA ALA A 41 0.62 -8.32 -7.67
C ALA A 41 -0.22 -9.48 -8.23
N ASP A 42 -0.72 -10.33 -7.33
CA ASP A 42 -1.72 -11.35 -7.63
C ASP A 42 -3.11 -10.94 -7.11
N ARG A 43 -4.12 -11.79 -7.35
CA ARG A 43 -5.51 -11.49 -6.94
C ARG A 43 -5.64 -11.33 -5.42
N LEU A 44 -4.90 -12.12 -4.64
CA LEU A 44 -4.98 -12.07 -3.19
C LEU A 44 -4.30 -10.81 -2.66
N SER A 45 -3.07 -10.52 -3.10
CA SER A 45 -2.33 -9.32 -2.75
C SER A 45 -3.10 -8.04 -3.12
N THR A 46 -3.72 -8.01 -4.31
CA THR A 46 -4.49 -6.84 -4.74
C THR A 46 -5.79 -6.64 -3.95
N ILE A 47 -6.48 -7.71 -3.56
CA ILE A 47 -7.62 -7.61 -2.63
C ILE A 47 -7.16 -7.07 -1.27
N LEU A 48 -6.05 -7.57 -0.72
CA LEU A 48 -5.48 -7.09 0.54
C LEU A 48 -5.07 -5.61 0.46
N LEU A 49 -4.52 -5.17 -0.67
CA LEU A 49 -4.20 -3.76 -0.93
C LEU A 49 -5.45 -2.86 -0.94
N VAL A 50 -6.56 -3.33 -1.49
CA VAL A 50 -7.84 -2.58 -1.48
C VAL A 50 -8.37 -2.48 -0.05
N VAL A 51 -8.35 -3.57 0.71
CA VAL A 51 -8.76 -3.58 2.13
C VAL A 51 -7.89 -2.63 2.95
N ALA A 52 -6.56 -2.69 2.79
CA ALA A 52 -5.63 -1.79 3.47
C ALA A 52 -5.88 -0.32 3.10
N GLY A 53 -6.11 -0.01 1.82
CA GLY A 53 -6.44 1.35 1.35
C GLY A 53 -7.76 1.88 1.95
N LEU A 54 -8.78 1.04 2.04
CA LEU A 54 -10.06 1.39 2.67
C LEU A 54 -9.90 1.69 4.16
N LEU A 55 -9.21 0.80 4.88
CA LEU A 55 -8.94 0.98 6.31
C LEU A 55 -8.09 2.22 6.56
N ALA A 56 -7.05 2.43 5.77
CA ALA A 56 -6.23 3.62 5.81
C ALA A 56 -7.11 4.87 5.71
N LEU A 57 -7.94 4.98 4.66
CA LEU A 57 -8.78 6.15 4.44
C LEU A 57 -9.79 6.34 5.59
N ALA A 58 -10.45 5.27 6.04
CA ALA A 58 -11.42 5.31 7.14
C ALA A 58 -10.79 5.77 8.46
N VAL A 59 -9.62 5.22 8.81
CA VAL A 59 -8.87 5.61 10.01
C VAL A 59 -8.46 7.08 9.94
N LEU A 60 -8.03 7.57 8.77
CA LEU A 60 -7.65 8.96 8.62
C LEU A 60 -8.84 9.91 8.77
N VAL A 61 -9.99 9.58 8.17
CA VAL A 61 -11.22 10.36 8.33
C VAL A 61 -11.66 10.40 9.79
N TYR A 62 -11.59 9.27 10.49
CA TYR A 62 -11.86 9.21 11.92
C TYR A 62 -10.87 10.06 12.74
N ALA A 63 -9.58 9.98 12.43
CA ALA A 63 -8.55 10.72 13.14
C ALA A 63 -8.74 12.24 13.02
N LEU A 64 -9.16 12.73 11.85
CA LEU A 64 -9.44 14.16 11.63
C LEU A 64 -10.54 14.71 12.56
N GLY A 65 -11.54 13.90 12.93
CA GLY A 65 -12.60 14.30 13.84
C GLY A 65 -12.23 14.26 15.33
N GLN A 66 -11.14 13.58 15.68
CA GLN A 66 -10.69 13.33 17.07
C GLN A 66 -9.39 14.06 17.41
N MET A 67 -8.70 14.63 16.42
CA MET A 67 -7.37 15.22 16.61
C MET A 67 -7.46 16.51 17.44
N THR A 68 -6.77 16.54 18.57
CA THR A 68 -6.51 17.79 19.32
C THR A 68 -5.29 18.50 18.72
N GLU A 69 -5.15 19.83 18.82
CA GLU A 69 -3.98 20.59 18.30
C GLU A 69 -2.61 20.00 18.73
N GLN A 70 -2.56 19.37 19.91
CA GLN A 70 -1.34 18.75 20.44
C GLN A 70 -0.97 17.44 19.73
N GLN A 71 -1.93 16.73 19.14
CA GLN A 71 -1.70 15.51 18.34
C GLN A 71 -1.26 15.83 16.90
N GLU A 72 -1.68 16.96 16.32
CA GLU A 72 -1.12 17.42 15.04
C GLU A 72 0.38 17.72 15.13
N ARG A 73 0.85 18.18 16.31
CA ARG A 73 2.28 18.41 16.59
C ARG A 73 3.10 17.12 16.72
N LEU A 74 2.47 15.97 16.97
CA LEU A 74 3.13 14.68 17.21
C LEU A 74 3.23 13.84 15.92
N SER A 75 3.89 14.34 14.88
CA SER A 75 4.32 13.58 13.67
C SER A 75 3.33 12.53 13.11
N PHE A 76 2.02 12.70 13.32
CA PHE A 76 1.02 11.64 13.08
C PHE A 76 0.98 11.24 11.62
N HIS A 77 0.89 12.25 10.73
CA HIS A 77 0.80 12.07 9.30
C HIS A 77 2.00 11.31 8.72
N PRO A 78 3.27 11.71 8.97
CA PRO A 78 4.41 10.96 8.45
C PRO A 78 4.48 9.51 8.96
N VAL A 79 4.24 9.26 10.25
CA VAL A 79 4.24 7.89 10.80
C VAL A 79 3.13 7.04 10.17
N TYR A 80 1.93 7.61 10.05
CA TYR A 80 0.80 6.97 9.41
C TYR A 80 1.06 6.61 7.93
N LEU A 81 1.69 7.51 7.17
CA LEU A 81 2.03 7.26 5.76
C LEU A 81 3.11 6.19 5.61
N VAL A 82 4.13 6.20 6.46
CA VAL A 82 5.18 5.16 6.47
C VAL A 82 4.58 3.79 6.80
N LEU A 83 3.66 3.73 7.78
CA LEU A 83 2.96 2.49 8.14
C LEU A 83 2.19 1.92 6.94
N ILE A 84 1.42 2.76 6.24
CA ILE A 84 0.65 2.32 5.06
C ILE A 84 1.58 1.88 3.94
N ALA A 85 2.65 2.62 3.68
CA ALA A 85 3.64 2.23 2.69
C ALA A 85 4.24 0.85 3.01
N GLY A 86 4.55 0.58 4.29
CA GLY A 86 5.02 -0.73 4.75
C GLY A 86 4.01 -1.85 4.55
N ILE A 87 2.74 -1.63 4.87
CA ILE A 87 1.66 -2.61 4.65
C ILE A 87 1.50 -2.90 3.15
N CYS A 88 1.55 -1.88 2.30
CA CYS A 88 1.47 -2.09 0.85
C CYS A 88 2.67 -2.85 0.31
N ALA A 89 3.88 -2.56 0.80
CA ALA A 89 5.10 -3.26 0.39
C ALA A 89 5.10 -4.73 0.80
N SER A 90 4.64 -5.07 2.01
CA SER A 90 4.60 -6.46 2.48
C SER A 90 3.59 -7.33 1.73
N PHE A 91 2.51 -6.75 1.20
CA PHE A 91 1.57 -7.49 0.34
C PHE A 91 2.06 -7.66 -1.09
N LEU A 92 2.91 -6.75 -1.57
CA LEU A 92 3.45 -6.79 -2.93
C LEU A 92 4.80 -7.49 -3.04
N THR A 93 5.53 -7.71 -1.96
CA THR A 93 6.84 -8.38 -2.04
C THR A 93 6.70 -9.83 -2.47
N GLY A 94 7.54 -10.25 -3.43
CA GLY A 94 7.65 -11.63 -3.88
C GLY A 94 8.72 -12.44 -3.15
N ASP A 95 9.46 -11.83 -2.22
CA ASP A 95 10.56 -12.48 -1.50
C ASP A 95 10.46 -12.27 0.03
N LEU A 96 11.02 -13.24 0.76
CA LEU A 96 10.97 -13.29 2.24
C LEU A 96 11.90 -12.30 2.93
N PHE A 97 12.86 -11.70 2.23
CA PHE A 97 13.77 -10.73 2.83
C PHE A 97 13.11 -9.36 2.97
N ASN A 98 12.30 -8.98 1.98
CA ASN A 98 11.53 -7.73 1.99
C ASN A 98 10.17 -7.84 2.73
N LEU A 99 9.78 -9.03 3.19
CA LEU A 99 8.58 -9.27 4.00
C LEU A 99 8.87 -9.07 5.50
#